data_AF-A0A258JRL2-F1
#
_entry.id   AF-A0A258JRL2-F1
#
_cell.length_a   1.000
_cell.length_b   1.000
_cell.length_c   1.000
_cell.angle_alpha   90.00
_cell.angle_beta   90.00
_cell.angle_gamma   90.00
#
_symmetry.space_group_name_H-M   'P 1'
#
loop_
_entity.id
_entity.type
_entity.pdbx_description
1 polymer ?
#
loop_
_entity_poly.entity_id
_entity_poly.type
_entity_poly.pdbx_seq_one_letter_code
_entity_poly.pdbx_strand_id
1 'polypeptide(L)' 'MNEILDYARHRGLKRIFGDVLRENMPMLHLAQDLGFKVRPGYDDPTVVRVDLDLAAASAPGAG' A
#
# COMPACT_ATOMS: atom_id res chain seq x y z
N MET A 1 -3.50 -2.93 9.80
CA MET A 1 -2.61 -2.50 8.69
C MET A 1 -1.72 -1.34 9.11
N ASN A 2 -2.24 -0.30 9.77
CA ASN A 2 -1.42 0.84 10.27
C ASN A 2 -0.20 0.39 11.10
N GLU A 3 -0.38 -0.53 12.05
CA GLU A 3 0.73 -1.08 12.85
C GLU A 3 1.87 -1.66 11.98
N ILE A 4 1.54 -2.31 10.87
CA ILE A 4 2.52 -2.88 9.94
C ILE A 4 3.27 -1.77 9.20
N LEU A 5 2.55 -0.71 8.79
CA LEU A 5 3.14 0.45 8.13
C LEU A 5 4.07 1.21 9.07
N ASP A 6 3.64 1.42 10.32
CA ASP A 6 4.43 2.12 11.32
C ASP A 6 5.65 1.31 11.73
N TYR A 7 5.52 0.00 11.89
CA TYR A 7 6.66 -0.88 12.09
C TYR A 7 7.64 -0.82 10.90
N ALA A 8 7.14 -0.85 9.66
CA ALA A 8 7.95 -0.74 8.46
C ALA A 8 8.72 0.58 8.39
N ARG A 9 8.08 1.71 8.77
CA ARG A 9 8.74 3.02 8.87
C ARG A 9 9.82 3.03 9.93
N HIS A 10 9.55 2.51 11.14
CA HIS A 10 10.56 2.41 12.20
C HIS A 10 11.76 1.54 11.80
N ARG A 11 11.54 0.51 10.98
CA ARG A 11 12.60 -0.34 10.43
C ARG A 11 13.36 0.31 9.27
N GLY A 12 12.97 1.50 8.82
CA GLY A 12 13.60 2.22 7.71
C GLY A 12 13.31 1.59 6.34
N LEU A 13 12.20 0.85 6.20
CA LEU A 13 11.80 0.32 4.91
C LEU A 13 11.37 1.47 3.99
N LYS A 14 11.74 1.36 2.71
CA LYS A 14 11.49 2.42 1.71
C LYS A 14 10.17 2.23 0.97
N ARG A 15 9.74 0.99 0.80
CA ARG A 15 8.56 0.66 -0.01
C ARG A 15 7.89 -0.61 0.51
N ILE A 16 6.56 -0.64 0.44
CA ILE A 16 5.74 -1.83 0.61
C ILE A 16 5.01 -2.06 -0.70
N PHE A 17 4.92 -3.32 -1.13
CA PHE A 17 4.09 -3.74 -2.24
C PHE A 17 3.34 -5.01 -1.89
N GLY A 18 2.25 -5.28 -2.60
CA GLY A 18 1.47 -6.49 -2.45
C GLY A 18 0.62 -6.75 -3.68
N ASP A 19 0.24 -8.01 -3.83
CA ASP A 19 -0.65 -8.47 -4.89
C ASP A 19 -2.02 -8.79 -4.28
N VAL A 20 -3.06 -8.21 -4.84
CA VAL A 20 -4.44 -8.32 -4.35
C VAL A 20 -5.32 -8.76 -5.50
N LEU A 21 -6.28 -9.67 -5.24
CA LEU A 21 -7.27 -10.05 -6.24
C LEU A 21 -8.09 -8.81 -6.66
N ARG A 22 -8.31 -8.65 -7.96
CA ARG A 22 -9.04 -7.53 -8.55
C ARG A 22 -10.46 -7.39 -8.00
N GLU A 23 -11.06 -8.49 -7.59
CA GLU A 23 -12.42 -8.55 -7.04
C GLU A 23 -12.47 -8.24 -5.53
N ASN A 24 -11.34 -8.20 -4.83
CA ASN A 24 -11.27 -7.90 -3.40
C ASN A 24 -11.36 -6.39 -3.15
N MET A 25 -12.50 -5.81 -3.53
CA MET A 25 -12.80 -4.38 -3.37
C MET A 25 -12.58 -3.87 -1.94
N PRO A 26 -12.92 -4.61 -0.85
CA PRO A 26 -12.63 -4.17 0.51
C PRO A 26 -11.14 -3.91 0.74
N MET A 27 -10.26 -4.81 0.28
CA MET A 27 -8.81 -4.65 0.43
C MET A 27 -8.28 -3.52 -0.45
N LEU A 28 -8.82 -3.33 -1.66
CA LEU A 28 -8.41 -2.26 -2.55
C LEU A 28 -8.80 -0.88 -2.03
N HIS A 29 -9.97 -0.74 -1.41
CA HIS A 29 -10.38 0.49 -0.72
C HIS A 29 -9.47 0.76 0.47
N LEU A 30 -9.22 -0.25 1.32
CA LEU A 30 -8.29 -0.10 2.44
C LEU A 30 -6.89 0.34 1.97
N ALA A 31 -6.37 -0.27 0.90
CA ALA A 31 -5.08 0.11 0.34
C ALA A 31 -5.07 1.59 -0.11
N GLN A 32 -6.13 2.04 -0.80
CA GLN A 32 -6.26 3.43 -1.24
C GLN A 32 -6.35 4.41 -0.07
N ASP A 33 -7.13 4.11 0.96
CA ASP A 33 -7.27 4.93 2.17
C ASP A 33 -5.94 5.10 2.91
N LEU A 34 -5.07 4.08 2.82
CA LEU A 34 -3.73 4.09 3.40
C LEU A 34 -2.66 4.71 2.48
N GLY A 35 -3.07 5.23 1.32
CA GLY A 35 -2.19 5.91 0.36
C GLY A 35 -1.43 4.99 -0.59
N PHE A 36 -1.76 3.70 -0.65
CA PHE A 36 -1.20 2.81 -1.67
C PHE A 36 -1.69 3.20 -3.06
N LYS A 37 -0.80 3.13 -4.03
CA LYS A 37 -1.12 3.22 -5.45
C LYS A 37 -1.54 1.84 -5.94
N VAL A 38 -2.65 1.77 -6.67
CA VAL A 38 -3.14 0.53 -7.29
C VAL A 38 -2.74 0.53 -8.77
N ARG A 39 -2.10 -0.55 -9.23
CA ARG A 39 -1.64 -0.75 -10.61
C ARG A 39 -2.07 -2.13 -11.13
N PRO A 40 -2.28 -2.30 -12.44
CA PRO A 40 -2.53 -3.62 -13.01
C PRO A 40 -1.41 -4.61 -12.67
N GLY A 41 -1.75 -5.86 -12.36
CA GLY A 41 -0.77 -6.94 -12.28
C GLY A 41 -0.09 -7.15 -13.63
N TYR A 42 1.24 -7.31 -13.63
CA TYR A 42 2.02 -7.44 -14.87
C TYR A 42 1.78 -8.78 -15.58
N ASP A 43 1.54 -9.84 -14.81
CA ASP A 43 1.47 -11.22 -15.32
C ASP A 43 0.06 -11.82 -15.27
N ASP A 44 -0.79 -11.35 -14.33
CA ASP A 44 -2.14 -11.88 -14.12
C ASP A 44 -3.18 -10.75 -14.07
N PRO A 45 -4.14 -10.70 -15.02
CA PRO A 45 -5.17 -9.64 -15.06
C PRO A 45 -6.20 -9.75 -13.93
N THR A 46 -6.27 -10.90 -13.24
CA THR A 46 -7.12 -11.12 -12.06
C THR A 46 -6.50 -10.55 -10.78
N VAL A 47 -5.25 -10.11 -10.86
CA VAL A 47 -4.49 -9.53 -9.75
C VAL A 47 -4.17 -8.06 -10.06
N VAL A 48 -4.19 -7.25 -9.01
CA VAL A 48 -3.69 -5.88 -9.03
C VAL A 48 -2.57 -5.74 -8.02
N ARG A 49 -1.55 -4.97 -8.40
CA ARG A 49 -0.44 -4.65 -7.52
C ARG A 49 -0.72 -3.35 -6.78
N VAL A 50 -0.59 -3.38 -5.47
CA VAL A 50 -0.62 -2.19 -4.63
C VAL A 50 0.79 -1.85 -4.16
N ASP A 51 1.17 -0.57 -4.13
CA ASP A 51 2.45 -0.15 -3.57
C ASP A 51 2.38 1.21 -2.88
N LEU A 52 3.14 1.32 -1.79
CA LEU A 52 3.30 2.53 -1.00
C LEU A 52 4.78 2.85 -0.84
N ASP A 53 5.16 4.07 -1.22
CA ASP A 53 6.48 4.60 -0.93
C ASP A 53 6.47 5.22 0.48
N LEU A 54 7.25 4.63 1.38
CA LEU A 54 7.32 5.05 2.78
C LEU A 54 8.26 6.24 2.98
N ALA A 55 9.17 6.51 2.04
CA ALA A 55 10.07 7.65 2.10
C ALA A 55 9.36 8.98 1.77
N ALA A 56 8.27 8.92 0.99
CA ALA A 56 7.47 10.09 0.63
C ALA A 56 6.39 10.45 1.67
N ALA A 57 6.03 9.51 2.56
CA ALA A 57 4.95 9.69 3.53
C ALA A 57 5.34 10.50 4.79
N SER A 58 6.54 11.07 4.83
CA SER A 58 7.04 11.91 5.95
C SER A 58 6.47 13.34 5.94
N ALA A 59 5.16 13.49 5.71
CA ALA A 59 4.44 14.70 6.09
C ALA A 59 3.53 14.36 7.27
N PRO A 60 3.90 14.70 8.51
CA PRO A 60 3.00 14.57 9.64
C PRO A 60 1.87 15.58 9.47
N GLY A 61 0.65 15.09 9.26
CA GLY A 61 -0.54 15.88 9.47
C GLY A 61 -0.60 16.28 10.94
N ALA A 62 -0.46 17.58 11.20
CA ALA A 62 -0.79 18.16 12.49
C ALA A 62 -2.23 17.82 12.87
N GLY A 63 -2.42 17.29 14.07
CA GLY A 63 -3.70 17.02 14.72
C GLY A 63 -3.48 16.85 16.20
#